data_AF-A0A921MNF6-F1
#
_entry.id   AF-A0A921MNF6-F1
#
_cell.length_a   1.000
_cell.length_b   1.000
_cell.length_c   1.000
_cell.angle_alpha   90.00
_cell.angle_beta   90.00
_cell.angle_gamma   90.00
#
_symmetry.space_group_name_H-M   'P 1'
#
loop_
_entity.id
_entity.type
_entity.pdbx_description
1 polymer ?
#
loop_
_entity_poly.entity_id
_entity_poly.type
_entity_poly.pdbx_seq_one_letter_code
_entity_poly.pdbx_strand_id
1 'polypeptide(L)'
;MSDIMRPIPFAQLMTWVLEEYRKEGSVFGVSKLVRHTNGQALPIFEEKIESPYGPAAGPHTQLAQNIIAAYAAGCRFFELKTVQVMDGEELSKCVPKPCITAEDECYNCEWSTELTVPQAYAEYVKAWFACKLMARELGLGDPDGFVFNMSVGYDLEGIKSPKVDAYIEGMKNAEGSAVWAECMDWTLANLDRFQKVDEAYVRAVSPVVSRSITESTLHGCPPDEIERIATYLITEKGLNTYIKCNPTLLGYEYARNRLDSLGFDYIVFDDHHFVEDLQWADAVPMLRRLIALCQERGLEFGVKLTNTFPVDVAAGELPSEEMYMSGRSLYPLSLSLAGKL
;
A
#
# COMPACT_ATOMS: atom_id res chain seq x y z
N MET A 1 11.36 -5.86 -20.18
CA MET A 1 11.20 -6.15 -18.74
C MET A 1 10.82 -7.61 -18.60
N SER A 2 11.32 -8.30 -17.56
CA SER A 2 10.84 -9.66 -17.22
C SER A 2 9.46 -9.55 -16.59
N ASP A 3 8.66 -10.59 -16.72
CA ASP A 3 7.34 -10.72 -16.11
C ASP A 3 7.39 -11.29 -14.67
N ILE A 4 8.58 -11.35 -14.07
CA ILE A 4 8.84 -11.92 -12.74
C ILE A 4 9.49 -10.85 -11.86
N MET A 5 8.86 -10.58 -10.71
CA MET A 5 9.45 -9.73 -9.68
C MET A 5 10.58 -10.45 -8.95
N ARG A 6 11.76 -9.82 -8.87
CA ARG A 6 12.94 -10.38 -8.24
C ARG A 6 13.35 -9.55 -7.03
N PRO A 7 13.17 -10.07 -5.80
CA PRO A 7 13.72 -9.48 -4.59
C PRO A 7 15.23 -9.24 -4.69
N ILE A 8 15.69 -8.06 -4.26
CA ILE A 8 17.12 -7.73 -4.18
C ILE A 8 17.58 -7.94 -2.72
N PRO A 9 18.68 -8.66 -2.46
CA PRO A 9 19.23 -8.82 -1.11
C PRO A 9 19.53 -7.46 -0.45
N PHE A 10 19.39 -7.34 0.88
CA PHE A 10 19.55 -6.05 1.56
C PHE A 10 20.94 -5.44 1.33
N ALA A 11 21.97 -6.28 1.35
CA ALA A 11 23.34 -5.90 1.06
C ALA A 11 23.51 -5.22 -0.31
N GLN A 12 22.80 -5.71 -1.33
CA GLN A 12 22.85 -5.16 -2.69
C GLN A 12 22.03 -3.87 -2.79
N LEU A 13 20.85 -3.82 -2.16
CA LEU A 13 20.02 -2.60 -2.09
C LEU A 13 20.83 -1.45 -1.48
N MET A 14 21.39 -1.63 -0.29
CA MET A 14 22.12 -0.58 0.41
C MET A 14 23.45 -0.24 -0.27
N THR A 15 24.12 -1.23 -0.88
CA THR A 15 25.31 -0.95 -1.70
C THR A 15 24.98 -0.03 -2.86
N TRP A 16 23.89 -0.31 -3.59
CA TRP A 16 23.45 0.53 -4.69
C TRP A 16 23.10 1.94 -4.19
N VAL A 17 22.24 2.07 -3.16
CA VAL A 17 21.85 3.37 -2.58
C VAL A 17 23.07 4.22 -2.22
N LEU A 18 24.04 3.64 -1.50
CA LEU A 18 25.21 4.39 -1.03
C LEU A 18 26.16 4.75 -2.18
N GLU A 19 26.37 3.85 -3.13
CA GLU A 19 27.27 4.11 -4.26
C GLU A 19 26.69 5.10 -5.26
N GLU A 20 25.42 4.94 -5.63
CA GLU A 20 24.74 5.87 -6.54
C GLU A 20 24.68 7.26 -5.93
N TYR A 21 24.33 7.38 -4.64
CA TYR A 21 24.29 8.69 -3.97
C TYR A 21 25.67 9.37 -3.96
N ARG A 22 26.76 8.62 -3.71
CA ARG A 22 28.11 9.20 -3.71
C ARG A 22 28.59 9.60 -5.11
N LYS A 23 28.25 8.82 -6.14
CA LYS A 23 28.72 9.04 -7.52
C LYS A 23 27.87 10.08 -8.25
N GLU A 24 26.56 10.05 -8.05
CA GLU A 24 25.57 10.72 -8.89
C GLU A 24 24.63 11.64 -8.08
N GLY A 25 24.58 11.51 -6.75
CA GLY A 25 23.66 12.27 -5.91
C GLY A 25 22.21 11.79 -5.99
N SER A 26 21.95 10.65 -6.64
CA SER A 26 20.63 10.05 -6.81
C SER A 26 20.48 8.74 -6.02
N VAL A 27 19.24 8.27 -5.90
CA VAL A 27 18.90 6.97 -5.32
C VAL A 27 17.91 6.26 -6.24
N PHE A 28 18.30 5.13 -6.83
CA PHE A 28 17.49 4.39 -7.82
C PHE A 28 16.94 5.29 -8.94
N GLY A 29 17.77 6.20 -9.46
CA GLY A 29 17.43 7.15 -10.51
C GLY A 29 16.67 8.40 -10.04
N VAL A 30 16.29 8.50 -8.76
CA VAL A 30 15.69 9.72 -8.20
C VAL A 30 16.79 10.75 -7.94
N SER A 31 16.98 11.67 -8.88
CA SER A 31 18.01 12.72 -8.81
C SER A 31 17.60 13.95 -8.01
N LYS A 32 16.29 14.20 -7.85
CA LYS A 32 15.74 15.28 -7.02
C LYS A 32 15.28 14.71 -5.68
N LEU A 33 16.23 14.51 -4.77
CA LEU A 33 15.95 14.02 -3.43
C LEU A 33 15.20 15.07 -2.60
N VAL A 34 14.05 14.69 -2.07
CA VAL A 34 13.23 15.56 -1.21
C VAL A 34 13.71 15.49 0.23
N ARG A 35 13.85 16.67 0.87
CA ARG A 35 14.32 16.83 2.23
C ARG A 35 13.30 17.59 3.06
N HIS A 36 12.77 16.97 4.10
CA HIS A 36 11.89 17.65 5.06
C HIS A 36 12.74 18.26 6.17
N THR A 37 12.90 19.58 6.13
CA THR A 37 13.79 20.34 7.05
C THR A 37 13.08 21.43 7.83
N ASN A 38 11.81 21.69 7.52
CA ASN A 38 11.01 22.75 8.12
C ASN A 38 10.34 22.32 9.44
N GLY A 39 10.51 21.06 9.86
CA GLY A 39 9.91 20.50 11.08
C GLY A 39 8.40 20.29 11.00
N GLN A 40 7.78 20.44 9.82
CA GLN A 40 6.35 20.18 9.64
C GLN A 40 6.10 18.67 9.61
N ALA A 41 5.13 18.24 10.42
CA ALA A 41 4.61 16.88 10.39
C ALA A 41 3.11 16.92 10.71
N LEU A 42 2.36 16.03 10.06
CA LEU A 42 0.95 15.80 10.31
C LEU A 42 0.81 14.58 11.23
N PRO A 43 -0.01 14.65 12.28
CA PRO A 43 -0.30 13.48 13.10
C PRO A 43 -1.09 12.46 12.27
N ILE A 44 -0.79 11.18 12.48
CA ILE A 44 -1.59 10.07 11.99
C ILE A 44 -1.43 8.94 13.00
N PHE A 45 -2.52 8.49 13.63
CA PHE A 45 -2.44 7.57 14.77
C PHE A 45 -1.61 8.18 15.92
N GLU A 46 -0.82 7.33 16.58
CA GLU A 46 0.24 7.73 17.51
C GLU A 46 1.57 8.06 16.79
N GLU A 47 1.54 8.11 15.45
CA GLU A 47 2.69 8.37 14.58
C GLU A 47 2.54 9.74 13.89
N LYS A 48 3.46 10.03 12.96
CA LYS A 48 3.45 11.28 12.19
C LYS A 48 4.01 11.07 10.78
N ILE A 49 3.58 11.92 9.86
CA ILE A 49 4.11 11.97 8.50
C ILE A 49 4.56 13.38 8.15
N GLU A 50 5.76 13.53 7.57
CA GLU A 50 6.27 14.84 7.12
C GLU A 50 5.60 15.33 5.83
N SER A 51 4.83 14.46 5.17
CA SER A 51 4.14 14.73 3.91
C SER A 51 2.91 13.83 3.79
N PRO A 52 1.75 14.33 3.34
CA PRO A 52 0.53 13.54 3.15
C PRO A 52 0.54 12.73 1.84
N TYR A 53 1.70 12.54 1.21
CA TYR A 53 1.83 11.88 -0.09
C TYR A 53 2.53 10.53 0.03
N GLY A 54 2.07 9.58 -0.77
CA GLY A 54 2.82 8.38 -1.10
C GLY A 54 2.02 7.36 -1.88
N PRO A 55 2.65 6.22 -2.23
CA PRO A 55 2.06 5.27 -3.14
C PRO A 55 0.94 4.46 -2.49
N ALA A 56 -0.13 4.23 -3.24
CA ALA A 56 -1.21 3.30 -2.90
C ALA A 56 -0.76 1.83 -3.05
N ALA A 57 -1.53 0.88 -2.51
CA ALA A 57 -1.28 -0.54 -2.72
C ALA A 57 -1.33 -0.87 -4.23
N GLY A 58 -0.19 -1.20 -4.82
CA GLY A 58 -0.08 -1.48 -6.25
C GLY A 58 1.30 -2.02 -6.61
N PRO A 59 1.61 -2.15 -7.92
CA PRO A 59 2.90 -2.69 -8.37
C PRO A 59 4.12 -1.97 -7.77
N HIS A 60 3.99 -0.66 -7.54
CA HIS A 60 5.05 0.18 -6.98
C HIS A 60 5.35 -0.08 -5.50
N THR A 61 4.49 -0.80 -4.76
CA THR A 61 4.68 -1.11 -3.34
C THR A 61 4.86 -2.61 -3.08
N GLN A 62 5.37 -3.35 -4.07
CA GLN A 62 5.75 -4.76 -3.92
C GLN A 62 7.23 -4.93 -3.54
N LEU A 63 8.12 -4.17 -4.18
CA LEU A 63 9.57 -4.33 -4.05
C LEU A 63 10.21 -3.19 -3.26
N ALA A 64 11.23 -3.51 -2.46
CA ALA A 64 11.88 -2.59 -1.55
C ALA A 64 12.52 -1.39 -2.27
N GLN A 65 13.17 -1.61 -3.43
CA GLN A 65 13.77 -0.53 -4.20
C GLN A 65 12.76 0.51 -4.67
N ASN A 66 11.51 0.11 -4.97
CA ASN A 66 10.48 1.05 -5.40
C ASN A 66 9.98 1.89 -4.22
N ILE A 67 9.82 1.27 -3.04
CA ILE A 67 9.46 1.98 -1.80
C ILE A 67 10.58 2.95 -1.41
N ILE A 68 11.84 2.54 -1.50
CA ILE A 68 13.01 3.38 -1.23
C ILE A 68 13.09 4.57 -2.20
N ALA A 69 12.86 4.33 -3.50
CA ALA A 69 12.80 5.38 -4.50
C ALA A 69 11.67 6.39 -4.20
N ALA A 70 10.48 5.89 -3.84
CA ALA A 70 9.36 6.74 -3.45
C ALA A 70 9.67 7.56 -2.18
N TYR A 71 10.35 6.98 -1.19
CA TYR A 71 10.80 7.71 0.01
C TYR A 71 11.81 8.82 -0.34
N ALA A 72 12.78 8.52 -1.20
CA ALA A 72 13.75 9.48 -1.73
C ALA A 72 13.06 10.63 -2.49
N ALA A 73 11.95 10.34 -3.18
CA ALA A 73 11.10 11.32 -3.87
C ALA A 73 10.15 12.09 -2.93
N GLY A 74 10.19 11.85 -1.61
CA GLY A 74 9.45 12.63 -0.61
C GLY A 74 8.17 12.00 -0.06
N CYS A 75 7.85 10.76 -0.45
CA CYS A 75 6.70 10.03 0.07
C CYS A 75 6.88 9.68 1.55
N ARG A 76 5.82 9.79 2.36
CA ARG A 76 5.83 9.49 3.80
C ARG A 76 4.67 8.62 4.27
N PHE A 77 3.68 8.35 3.43
CA PHE A 77 2.66 7.34 3.68
C PHE A 77 2.76 6.24 2.63
N PHE A 78 3.02 5.01 3.03
CA PHE A 78 3.17 3.89 2.09
C PHE A 78 2.09 2.86 2.35
N GLU A 79 1.15 2.72 1.42
CA GLU A 79 0.26 1.58 1.45
C GLU A 79 0.90 0.40 0.72
N LEU A 80 1.20 -0.65 1.48
CA LEU A 80 1.87 -1.84 0.98
C LEU A 80 0.90 -2.68 0.13
N LYS A 81 1.42 -3.40 -0.87
CA LYS A 81 0.58 -4.25 -1.73
C LYS A 81 -0.18 -5.27 -0.88
N THR A 82 -1.46 -5.46 -1.22
CA THR A 82 -2.34 -6.41 -0.53
C THR A 82 -1.78 -7.83 -0.58
N VAL A 83 -1.69 -8.48 0.59
CA VAL A 83 -1.38 -9.90 0.73
C VAL A 83 -2.65 -10.72 0.96
N GLN A 84 -2.63 -11.97 0.50
CA GLN A 84 -3.74 -12.90 0.62
C GLN A 84 -3.24 -14.36 0.61
N VAL A 85 -4.17 -15.32 0.68
CA VAL A 85 -3.82 -16.76 0.64
C VAL A 85 -3.26 -17.18 -0.72
N MET A 86 -3.81 -16.73 -1.84
CA MET A 86 -3.28 -17.05 -3.17
C MET A 86 -2.24 -16.00 -3.59
N ASP A 87 -0.98 -16.39 -3.71
CA ASP A 87 0.16 -15.50 -3.91
C ASP A 87 1.22 -16.12 -4.86
N GLY A 88 2.25 -15.33 -5.21
CA GLY A 88 3.41 -15.86 -5.93
C GLY A 88 3.09 -16.40 -7.32
N GLU A 89 3.68 -17.56 -7.65
CA GLU A 89 3.54 -18.21 -8.95
C GLU A 89 2.11 -18.67 -9.24
N GLU A 90 1.36 -19.08 -8.21
CA GLU A 90 -0.05 -19.47 -8.36
C GLU A 90 -0.88 -18.30 -8.87
N LEU A 91 -0.79 -17.15 -8.18
CA LEU A 91 -1.47 -15.93 -8.61
C LEU A 91 -0.97 -15.46 -9.99
N SER A 92 0.35 -15.44 -10.22
CA SER A 92 0.92 -14.96 -11.47
C SER A 92 0.46 -15.77 -12.69
N LYS A 93 0.08 -17.04 -12.53
CA LYS A 93 -0.46 -17.87 -13.63
C LYS A 93 -1.91 -17.52 -13.96
N CYS A 94 -2.65 -16.97 -13.01
CA CYS A 94 -4.04 -16.55 -13.19
C CYS A 94 -4.15 -15.16 -13.82
N VAL A 95 -3.11 -14.33 -13.75
CA VAL A 95 -3.11 -12.97 -14.29
C VAL A 95 -2.70 -12.97 -15.76
N PRO A 96 -3.59 -12.62 -16.70
CA PRO A 96 -3.24 -12.53 -18.11
C PRO A 96 -2.34 -11.32 -18.37
N LYS A 97 -1.32 -11.48 -19.23
CA LYS A 97 -0.27 -10.47 -19.49
C LYS A 97 -0.33 -9.95 -20.93
N PRO A 98 -0.13 -8.64 -21.20
CA PRO A 98 0.14 -7.57 -20.23
C PRO A 98 -1.07 -7.32 -19.32
N CYS A 99 -0.83 -7.01 -18.05
CA CYS A 99 -1.89 -6.86 -17.04
C CYS A 99 -2.14 -5.40 -16.62
N ILE A 100 -1.33 -4.47 -17.13
CA ILE A 100 -1.42 -3.03 -16.85
C ILE A 100 -1.13 -2.28 -18.13
N THR A 101 -1.96 -1.28 -18.42
CA THR A 101 -1.65 -0.19 -19.34
C THR A 101 -1.74 1.13 -18.59
N ALA A 102 -0.70 1.95 -18.69
CA ALA A 102 -0.57 3.18 -17.90
C ALA A 102 -0.22 4.35 -18.84
N GLU A 103 -1.18 4.74 -19.67
CA GLU A 103 -1.08 5.88 -20.57
C GLU A 103 -1.60 7.16 -19.86
N ASP A 104 -2.72 7.76 -20.30
CA ASP A 104 -3.40 8.86 -19.58
C ASP A 104 -4.39 8.31 -18.55
N GLU A 105 -5.34 7.48 -19.00
CA GLU A 105 -6.05 6.54 -18.14
C GLU A 105 -5.18 5.31 -17.86
N CYS A 106 -5.19 4.85 -16.61
CA CYS A 106 -4.50 3.63 -16.22
C CYS A 106 -5.53 2.52 -16.05
N TYR A 107 -5.26 1.36 -16.64
CA TYR A 107 -6.11 0.18 -16.49
C TYR A 107 -5.28 -0.99 -16.02
N ASN A 108 -5.85 -1.83 -15.17
CA ASN A 108 -5.26 -3.11 -14.79
C ASN A 108 -6.27 -4.25 -14.77
N CYS A 109 -5.79 -5.47 -15.05
CA CYS A 109 -6.52 -6.72 -14.80
C CYS A 109 -5.75 -7.64 -13.83
N GLU A 110 -4.68 -7.14 -13.21
CA GLU A 110 -3.99 -7.83 -12.11
C GLU A 110 -4.74 -7.73 -10.78
N TRP A 111 -4.43 -8.67 -9.88
CA TRP A 111 -4.94 -8.68 -8.50
C TRP A 111 -3.80 -8.46 -7.49
N SER A 112 -3.83 -9.15 -6.35
CA SER A 112 -2.93 -8.99 -5.18
C SER A 112 -1.43 -9.22 -5.49
N THR A 113 -0.62 -9.49 -4.47
CA THR A 113 0.84 -9.63 -4.59
C THR A 113 1.32 -10.74 -5.55
N GLU A 114 2.22 -10.41 -6.48
CA GLU A 114 2.98 -11.35 -7.30
C GLU A 114 4.14 -12.01 -6.52
N LEU A 115 4.50 -11.45 -5.37
CA LEU A 115 5.40 -12.08 -4.41
C LEU A 115 4.62 -13.03 -3.50
N THR A 116 5.25 -14.09 -3.02
CA THR A 116 4.71 -14.84 -1.88
C THR A 116 4.62 -13.96 -0.63
N VAL A 117 3.69 -14.23 0.29
CA VAL A 117 3.52 -13.46 1.53
C VAL A 117 4.84 -13.32 2.32
N PRO A 118 5.67 -14.37 2.50
CA PRO A 118 6.98 -14.22 3.15
C PRO A 118 7.97 -13.33 2.39
N GLN A 119 7.93 -13.32 1.05
CA GLN A 119 8.76 -12.42 0.25
C GLN A 119 8.27 -10.97 0.38
N ALA A 120 6.96 -10.72 0.34
CA ALA A 120 6.40 -9.39 0.57
C ALA A 120 6.81 -8.86 1.95
N TYR A 121 6.65 -9.67 3.00
CA TYR A 121 7.15 -9.36 4.35
C TYR A 121 8.63 -8.94 4.33
N ALA A 122 9.48 -9.73 3.70
CA ALA A 122 10.91 -9.46 3.63
C ALA A 122 11.23 -8.15 2.88
N GLU A 123 10.53 -7.86 1.77
CA GLU A 123 10.68 -6.59 1.04
C GLU A 123 10.30 -5.39 1.92
N TYR A 124 9.23 -5.50 2.70
CA TYR A 124 8.75 -4.40 3.55
C TYR A 124 9.68 -4.15 4.74
N VAL A 125 10.21 -5.20 5.38
CA VAL A 125 11.22 -5.03 6.44
C VAL A 125 12.49 -4.38 5.88
N LYS A 126 12.97 -4.84 4.72
CA LYS A 126 14.15 -4.23 4.06
C LYS A 126 13.93 -2.76 3.73
N ALA A 127 12.76 -2.43 3.16
CA ALA A 127 12.43 -1.05 2.82
C ALA A 127 12.34 -0.16 4.06
N TRP A 128 11.68 -0.62 5.13
CA TRP A 128 11.58 0.09 6.40
C TRP A 128 12.97 0.40 6.96
N PHE A 129 13.82 -0.61 7.08
CA PHE A 129 15.18 -0.46 7.59
C PHE A 129 16.01 0.50 6.73
N ALA A 130 15.98 0.33 5.41
CA ALA A 130 16.69 1.20 4.46
C ALA A 130 16.23 2.66 4.56
N CYS A 131 14.92 2.93 4.63
CA CYS A 131 14.38 4.28 4.79
C CYS A 131 14.85 4.93 6.09
N LYS A 132 14.88 4.19 7.21
CA LYS A 132 15.43 4.68 8.49
C LYS A 132 16.92 5.03 8.36
N LEU A 133 17.73 4.20 7.70
CA LEU A 133 19.14 4.51 7.47
C LEU A 133 19.31 5.74 6.59
N MET A 134 18.54 5.84 5.50
CA MET A 134 18.59 6.97 4.56
C MET A 134 18.13 8.28 5.18
N ALA A 135 17.11 8.25 6.05
CA ALA A 135 16.63 9.42 6.78
C ALA A 135 17.80 10.13 7.47
N ARG A 136 18.62 9.37 8.20
CA ARG A 136 19.78 9.88 8.93
C ARG A 136 21.00 10.13 8.05
N GLU A 137 21.41 9.15 7.24
CA GLU A 137 22.63 9.24 6.43
C GLU A 137 22.54 10.37 5.41
N LEU A 138 21.45 10.37 4.65
CA LEU A 138 21.26 11.33 3.57
C LEU A 138 20.61 12.62 4.08
N GLY A 139 19.97 12.64 5.26
CA GLY A 139 19.31 13.82 5.82
C GLY A 139 18.01 14.15 5.08
N LEU A 140 17.16 13.14 4.83
CA LEU A 140 15.91 13.28 4.07
C LEU A 140 14.71 13.67 4.94
N GLY A 141 14.82 13.55 6.25
CA GLY A 141 13.77 13.87 7.21
C GLY A 141 13.99 13.13 8.53
N ASP A 142 12.99 13.22 9.40
CA ASP A 142 12.90 12.44 10.62
C ASP A 142 12.77 10.94 10.29
N PRO A 143 13.60 10.06 10.89
CA PRO A 143 13.43 8.61 10.75
C PRO A 143 12.02 8.14 11.11
N ASP A 144 11.33 8.79 12.05
CA ASP A 144 9.96 8.46 12.45
C ASP A 144 8.92 9.38 11.79
N GLY A 145 9.29 10.05 10.70
CA GLY A 145 8.45 10.95 9.91
C GLY A 145 7.68 10.28 8.78
N PHE A 146 7.60 8.94 8.75
CA PHE A 146 6.87 8.18 7.75
C PHE A 146 6.21 6.94 8.35
N VAL A 147 5.16 6.45 7.70
CA VAL A 147 4.41 5.27 8.13
C VAL A 147 4.26 4.27 6.99
N PHE A 148 4.33 3.00 7.32
CA PHE A 148 3.84 1.92 6.47
C PHE A 148 2.45 1.53 6.94
N ASN A 149 1.57 1.25 5.99
CA ASN A 149 0.23 0.77 6.24
C ASN A 149 0.06 -0.55 5.49
N MET A 150 -0.16 -1.62 6.23
CA MET A 150 -0.35 -2.96 5.69
C MET A 150 -1.58 -2.99 4.79
N SER A 151 -1.71 -4.01 3.94
CA SER A 151 -2.94 -4.28 3.21
C SER A 151 -3.19 -5.79 3.16
N VAL A 152 -4.41 -6.20 3.51
CA VAL A 152 -4.91 -7.59 3.46
C VAL A 152 -6.30 -7.61 2.84
N GLY A 153 -6.79 -8.75 2.37
CA GLY A 153 -8.14 -8.83 1.80
C GLY A 153 -8.62 -10.27 1.60
N TYR A 154 -9.63 -10.41 0.75
CA TYR A 154 -10.39 -11.63 0.41
C TYR A 154 -11.45 -12.03 1.44
N ASP A 155 -11.10 -12.76 2.49
CA ASP A 155 -12.05 -13.23 3.50
C ASP A 155 -11.38 -13.36 4.89
N LEU A 156 -12.20 -13.43 5.93
CA LEU A 156 -11.73 -13.54 7.30
C LEU A 156 -11.00 -14.86 7.55
N GLU A 157 -11.41 -15.95 6.91
CA GLU A 157 -10.77 -17.25 7.07
C GLU A 157 -9.31 -17.20 6.61
N GLY A 158 -9.09 -16.65 5.42
CA GLY A 158 -7.78 -16.45 4.81
C GLY A 158 -6.91 -15.48 5.60
N ILE A 159 -7.49 -14.39 6.11
CA ILE A 159 -6.79 -13.44 6.99
C ILE A 159 -6.33 -14.12 8.29
N LYS A 160 -7.13 -15.04 8.83
CA LYS A 160 -6.79 -15.83 10.03
C LYS A 160 -5.86 -17.02 9.75
N SER A 161 -5.54 -17.29 8.48
CA SER A 161 -4.63 -18.38 8.13
C SER A 161 -3.25 -18.13 8.75
N PRO A 162 -2.50 -19.18 9.13
CA PRO A 162 -1.16 -19.01 9.71
C PRO A 162 -0.20 -18.20 8.83
N LYS A 163 -0.40 -18.23 7.51
CA LYS A 163 0.42 -17.50 6.54
C LYS A 163 0.20 -15.98 6.63
N VAL A 164 -1.05 -15.53 6.61
CA VAL A 164 -1.38 -14.10 6.67
C VAL A 164 -1.24 -13.57 8.11
N ASP A 165 -1.58 -14.39 9.10
CA ASP A 165 -1.37 -14.07 10.51
C ASP A 165 0.09 -13.79 10.84
N ALA A 166 1.02 -14.66 10.39
CA ALA A 166 2.45 -14.46 10.58
C ALA A 166 2.96 -13.18 9.91
N TYR A 167 2.39 -12.79 8.76
CA TYR A 167 2.69 -11.51 8.12
C TYR A 167 2.23 -10.33 8.98
N ILE A 168 0.99 -10.34 9.47
CA ILE A 168 0.45 -9.25 10.30
C ILE A 168 1.28 -9.10 11.59
N GLU A 169 1.57 -10.19 12.29
CA GLU A 169 2.35 -10.14 13.53
C GLU A 169 3.81 -9.74 13.28
N GLY A 170 4.44 -10.23 12.20
CA GLY A 170 5.79 -9.81 11.82
C GLY A 170 5.87 -8.34 11.43
N MET A 171 4.85 -7.78 10.77
CA MET A 171 4.80 -6.36 10.43
C MET A 171 4.54 -5.48 11.65
N LYS A 172 3.81 -5.97 12.66
CA LYS A 172 3.66 -5.28 13.95
C LYS A 172 4.99 -5.20 14.70
N ASN A 173 5.82 -6.24 14.61
CA ASN A 173 7.18 -6.22 15.14
C ASN A 173 8.07 -7.24 14.42
N ALA A 174 9.06 -6.75 13.67
CA ALA A 174 9.97 -7.58 12.90
C ALA A 174 11.16 -8.12 13.71
N GLU A 175 11.25 -7.77 15.00
CA GLU A 175 12.32 -8.21 15.90
C GLU A 175 12.42 -9.74 15.93
N GLY A 176 13.66 -10.24 15.85
CA GLY A 176 13.94 -11.68 15.83
C GLY A 176 13.66 -12.38 14.49
N SER A 177 13.10 -11.69 13.49
CA SER A 177 12.97 -12.26 12.14
C SER A 177 14.31 -12.33 11.41
N ALA A 178 14.47 -13.33 10.51
CA ALA A 178 15.71 -13.52 9.76
C ALA A 178 16.06 -12.32 8.88
N VAL A 179 15.05 -11.67 8.27
CA VAL A 179 15.26 -10.47 7.45
C VAL A 179 15.68 -9.26 8.29
N TRP A 180 15.15 -9.12 9.51
CA TRP A 180 15.60 -8.06 10.44
C TRP A 180 17.06 -8.26 10.85
N ALA A 181 17.43 -9.50 11.20
CA ALA A 181 18.80 -9.86 11.52
C ALA A 181 19.74 -9.60 10.33
N GLU A 182 19.35 -9.98 9.10
CA GLU A 182 20.12 -9.68 7.88
C GLU A 182 20.38 -8.17 7.74
N CYS A 183 19.35 -7.33 7.92
CA CYS A 183 19.50 -5.88 7.81
C CYS A 183 20.42 -5.30 8.89
N MET A 184 20.22 -5.73 10.14
CA MET A 184 21.01 -5.31 11.30
C MET A 184 22.49 -5.71 11.15
N ASP A 185 22.76 -6.99 10.91
CA ASP A 185 24.11 -7.55 10.82
C ASP A 185 24.90 -6.94 9.67
N TRP A 186 24.28 -6.83 8.49
CA TRP A 186 24.93 -6.20 7.35
C TRP A 186 25.28 -4.75 7.66
N THR A 187 24.35 -3.98 8.25
CA THR A 187 24.58 -2.56 8.55
C THR A 187 25.71 -2.38 9.57
N LEU A 188 25.70 -3.17 10.66
CA LEU A 188 26.75 -3.13 11.68
C LEU A 188 28.12 -3.52 11.11
N ALA A 189 28.18 -4.50 10.21
CA ALA A 189 29.41 -4.91 9.55
C ALA A 189 29.93 -3.91 8.50
N ASN A 190 29.14 -2.90 8.13
CA ASN A 190 29.43 -1.94 7.06
C ASN A 190 29.36 -0.47 7.54
N LEU A 191 29.48 -0.22 8.85
CA LEU A 191 29.38 1.13 9.42
C LEU A 191 30.41 2.12 8.84
N ASP A 192 31.57 1.63 8.39
CA ASP A 192 32.61 2.42 7.71
C ASP A 192 32.13 3.04 6.39
N ARG A 193 31.01 2.54 5.83
CA ARG A 193 30.38 3.06 4.62
C ARG A 193 29.40 4.21 4.90
N PHE A 194 29.12 4.53 6.15
CA PHE A 194 28.21 5.61 6.54
C PHE A 194 28.98 6.79 7.13
N GLN A 195 28.46 8.01 6.95
CA GLN A 195 29.04 9.22 7.51
C GLN A 195 28.30 9.72 8.76
N LYS A 196 26.98 9.45 8.86
CA LYS A 196 26.13 9.97 9.95
C LYS A 196 25.43 8.87 10.73
N VAL A 197 25.33 7.66 10.18
CA VAL A 197 24.82 6.49 10.88
C VAL A 197 25.94 5.86 11.71
N ASP A 198 25.69 5.66 13.01
CA ASP A 198 26.58 5.00 13.96
C ASP A 198 25.94 3.73 14.55
N GLU A 199 26.72 2.91 15.25
CA GLU A 199 26.23 1.67 15.86
C GLU A 199 25.04 1.90 16.79
N ALA A 200 25.10 2.95 17.61
CA ALA A 200 24.05 3.29 18.57
C ALA A 200 22.71 3.56 17.86
N TYR A 201 22.75 4.28 16.74
CA TYR A 201 21.58 4.50 15.90
C TYR A 201 21.01 3.21 15.34
N VAL A 202 21.86 2.38 14.72
CA VAL A 202 21.43 1.14 14.07
C VAL A 202 20.72 0.22 15.06
N ARG A 203 21.27 0.11 16.28
CA ARG A 203 20.65 -0.68 17.37
C ARG A 203 19.36 -0.08 17.93
N ALA A 204 19.14 1.23 17.73
CA ALA A 204 17.94 1.93 18.18
C ALA A 204 16.84 1.99 17.11
N VAL A 205 17.08 1.51 15.88
CA VAL A 205 16.04 1.47 14.84
C VAL A 205 14.88 0.60 15.34
N SER A 206 13.68 1.18 15.36
CA SER A 206 12.48 0.48 15.81
C SER A 206 12.13 -0.69 14.88
N PRO A 207 11.91 -1.90 15.43
CA PRO A 207 11.45 -3.06 14.67
C PRO A 207 9.93 -3.06 14.43
N VAL A 208 9.19 -2.08 14.97
CA VAL A 208 7.76 -1.90 14.70
C VAL A 208 7.59 -1.31 13.31
N VAL A 209 7.26 -2.14 12.32
CA VAL A 209 7.20 -1.73 10.90
C VAL A 209 5.88 -1.06 10.55
N SER A 210 4.76 -1.53 11.12
CA SER A 210 3.44 -0.94 10.89
C SER A 210 2.53 -1.06 12.11
N ARG A 211 1.76 0.00 12.40
CA ARG A 211 0.67 0.02 13.38
C ARG A 211 -0.71 0.12 12.73
N SER A 212 -0.77 0.01 11.41
CA SER A 212 -2.00 0.21 10.64
C SER A 212 -2.17 -0.78 9.50
N ILE A 213 -3.42 -1.02 9.14
CA ILE A 213 -3.80 -1.98 8.10
C ILE A 213 -4.99 -1.48 7.30
N THR A 214 -4.94 -1.70 6.00
CA THR A 214 -6.09 -1.57 5.11
C THR A 214 -6.71 -2.94 4.86
N GLU A 215 -8.01 -3.02 5.02
CA GLU A 215 -8.84 -4.06 4.43
C GLU A 215 -9.17 -3.71 2.98
N SER A 216 -8.67 -4.53 2.06
CA SER A 216 -8.92 -4.44 0.63
C SER A 216 -10.12 -5.30 0.27
N THR A 217 -11.28 -4.66 0.11
CA THR A 217 -12.52 -5.34 -0.27
C THR A 217 -12.50 -5.70 -1.76
N LEU A 218 -12.98 -6.88 -2.11
CA LEU A 218 -13.25 -7.26 -3.50
C LEU A 218 -14.66 -6.83 -3.91
N HIS A 219 -14.91 -6.79 -5.23
CA HIS A 219 -16.27 -6.64 -5.74
C HIS A 219 -17.18 -7.75 -5.22
N GLY A 220 -18.41 -7.38 -4.85
CA GLY A 220 -19.39 -8.31 -4.29
C GLY A 220 -19.08 -8.83 -2.88
N CYS A 221 -18.07 -8.31 -2.18
CA CYS A 221 -17.78 -8.70 -0.80
C CYS A 221 -18.97 -8.31 0.13
N PRO A 222 -19.58 -9.28 0.85
CA PRO A 222 -20.74 -8.98 1.68
C PRO A 222 -20.43 -7.95 2.78
N PRO A 223 -21.34 -6.99 3.06
CA PRO A 223 -21.11 -5.97 4.09
C PRO A 223 -20.81 -6.55 5.49
N ASP A 224 -21.42 -7.67 5.83
CA ASP A 224 -21.18 -8.37 7.10
C ASP A 224 -19.80 -9.02 7.15
N GLU A 225 -19.27 -9.52 6.04
CA GLU A 225 -17.89 -10.03 5.96
C GLU A 225 -16.89 -8.89 6.14
N ILE A 226 -17.13 -7.74 5.49
CA ILE A 226 -16.30 -6.54 5.65
C ILE A 226 -16.25 -6.11 7.12
N GLU A 227 -17.41 -5.98 7.77
CA GLU A 227 -17.46 -5.58 9.18
C GLU A 227 -16.78 -6.60 10.10
N ARG A 228 -16.90 -7.91 9.80
CA ARG A 228 -16.25 -8.97 10.57
C ARG A 228 -14.73 -8.92 10.45
N ILE A 229 -14.20 -8.67 9.26
CA ILE A 229 -12.76 -8.52 9.03
C ILE A 229 -12.25 -7.28 9.78
N ALA A 230 -12.84 -6.12 9.56
CA ALA A 230 -12.45 -4.89 10.25
C ALA A 230 -12.53 -5.04 11.78
N THR A 231 -13.61 -5.65 12.29
CA THR A 231 -13.75 -5.93 13.73
C THR A 231 -12.60 -6.80 14.24
N TYR A 232 -12.23 -7.87 13.53
CA TYR A 232 -11.09 -8.72 13.90
C TYR A 232 -9.76 -7.95 13.93
N LEU A 233 -9.50 -7.13 12.91
CA LEU A 233 -8.29 -6.30 12.83
C LEU A 233 -8.22 -5.27 13.98
N ILE A 234 -9.36 -4.73 14.39
CA ILE A 234 -9.44 -3.76 15.50
C ILE A 234 -9.33 -4.46 16.86
N THR A 235 -10.11 -5.52 17.11
CA THR A 235 -10.22 -6.12 18.46
C THR A 235 -9.16 -7.15 18.77
N GLU A 236 -8.81 -8.01 17.81
CA GLU A 236 -7.86 -9.10 18.02
C GLU A 236 -6.44 -8.69 17.63
N LYS A 237 -6.30 -7.89 16.56
CA LYS A 237 -4.97 -7.43 16.11
C LYS A 237 -4.52 -6.11 16.71
N GLY A 238 -5.44 -5.28 17.18
CA GLY A 238 -5.15 -3.99 17.81
C GLY A 238 -4.55 -2.99 16.82
N LEU A 239 -5.05 -2.96 15.58
CA LEU A 239 -4.52 -2.13 14.51
C LEU A 239 -5.44 -0.97 14.16
N ASN A 240 -4.84 0.19 13.88
CA ASN A 240 -5.56 1.25 13.18
C ASN A 240 -6.00 0.71 11.81
N THR A 241 -7.26 0.89 11.46
CA THR A 241 -7.87 0.13 10.37
C THR A 241 -8.48 1.06 9.33
N TYR A 242 -8.14 0.84 8.06
CA TYR A 242 -8.81 1.44 6.92
C TYR A 242 -9.67 0.41 6.19
N ILE A 243 -10.82 0.83 5.66
CA ILE A 243 -11.56 0.05 4.66
C ILE A 243 -11.40 0.71 3.30
N LYS A 244 -11.07 -0.09 2.27
CA LYS A 244 -11.18 0.37 0.89
C LYS A 244 -12.63 0.33 0.45
N CYS A 245 -13.10 1.41 -0.14
CA CYS A 245 -14.44 1.52 -0.69
C CYS A 245 -14.34 1.75 -2.20
N ASN A 246 -15.18 1.03 -2.94
CA ASN A 246 -15.32 1.22 -4.38
C ASN A 246 -16.12 2.50 -4.65
N PRO A 247 -15.81 3.26 -5.73
CA PRO A 247 -16.62 4.40 -6.14
C PRO A 247 -18.03 4.03 -6.59
N THR A 248 -18.34 2.74 -6.73
CA THR A 248 -19.69 2.21 -6.97
C THR A 248 -20.71 2.67 -5.92
N LEU A 249 -20.28 3.05 -4.71
CA LEU A 249 -21.10 3.72 -3.68
C LEU A 249 -21.80 5.02 -4.15
N LEU A 250 -21.33 5.63 -5.24
CA LEU A 250 -21.99 6.79 -5.85
C LEU A 250 -23.29 6.43 -6.57
N GLY A 251 -23.42 5.18 -7.01
CA GLY A 251 -24.49 4.70 -7.89
C GLY A 251 -24.18 4.92 -9.37
N TYR A 252 -24.70 4.02 -10.21
CA TYR A 252 -24.44 3.98 -11.66
C TYR A 252 -24.76 5.32 -12.34
N GLU A 253 -25.98 5.82 -12.15
CA GLU A 253 -26.46 7.06 -12.76
C GLU A 253 -25.54 8.25 -12.45
N TYR A 254 -25.05 8.37 -11.22
CA TYR A 254 -24.14 9.45 -10.87
C TYR A 254 -22.79 9.28 -11.56
N ALA A 255 -22.21 8.07 -11.51
CA ALA A 255 -20.92 7.79 -12.11
C ALA A 255 -20.93 8.01 -13.63
N ARG A 256 -21.94 7.48 -14.33
CA ARG A 256 -22.13 7.64 -15.77
C ARG A 256 -22.27 9.11 -16.17
N ASN A 257 -23.23 9.82 -15.58
CA ASN A 257 -23.45 11.25 -15.86
C ASN A 257 -22.19 12.09 -15.56
N ARG A 258 -21.46 11.77 -14.49
CA ARG A 258 -20.24 12.49 -14.12
C ARG A 258 -19.13 12.29 -15.14
N LEU A 259 -18.90 11.06 -15.57
CA LEU A 259 -17.90 10.73 -16.59
C LEU A 259 -18.27 11.35 -17.95
N ASP A 260 -19.53 11.25 -18.38
CA ASP A 260 -20.02 11.89 -19.62
C ASP A 260 -19.78 13.40 -19.62
N SER A 261 -20.12 14.07 -18.51
CA SER A 261 -19.96 15.54 -18.40
C SER A 261 -18.51 16.01 -18.51
N LEU A 262 -17.56 15.10 -18.28
CA LEU A 262 -16.12 15.37 -18.34
C LEU A 262 -15.47 14.88 -19.65
N GLY A 263 -16.26 14.31 -20.56
CA GLY A 263 -15.77 13.78 -21.83
C GLY A 263 -15.19 12.36 -21.75
N PHE A 264 -15.52 11.60 -20.70
CA PHE A 264 -15.18 10.18 -20.55
C PHE A 264 -16.35 9.26 -20.99
N ASP A 265 -17.09 9.67 -22.01
CA ASP A 265 -18.24 8.94 -22.58
C ASP A 265 -17.85 7.66 -23.34
N TYR A 266 -16.57 7.55 -23.72
CA TYR A 266 -15.99 6.35 -24.32
C TYR A 266 -15.70 5.23 -23.32
N ILE A 267 -15.71 5.49 -22.02
CA ILE A 267 -15.49 4.47 -20.98
C ILE A 267 -16.76 3.66 -20.81
N VAL A 268 -16.70 2.36 -21.09
CA VAL A 268 -17.86 1.46 -21.11
C VAL A 268 -17.96 0.69 -19.80
N PHE A 269 -19.13 0.72 -19.18
CA PHE A 269 -19.51 -0.07 -18.00
C PHE A 269 -21.03 -0.06 -17.84
N ASP A 270 -21.58 -1.08 -17.17
CA ASP A 270 -23.00 -1.18 -16.84
C ASP A 270 -23.26 -1.01 -15.32
N ASP A 271 -24.48 -1.32 -14.88
CA ASP A 271 -24.90 -1.18 -13.48
C ASP A 271 -24.63 -2.42 -12.62
N HIS A 272 -24.09 -3.51 -13.19
CA HIS A 272 -23.94 -4.80 -12.50
C HIS A 272 -23.14 -4.66 -11.19
N HIS A 273 -21.91 -4.14 -11.27
CA HIS A 273 -21.05 -3.94 -10.09
C HIS A 273 -21.63 -2.93 -9.10
N PHE A 274 -22.42 -1.97 -9.56
CA PHE A 274 -23.07 -1.00 -8.68
C PHE A 274 -24.19 -1.62 -7.84
N VAL A 275 -24.81 -2.68 -8.33
CA VAL A 275 -25.86 -3.42 -7.61
C VAL A 275 -25.25 -4.46 -6.66
N GLU A 276 -24.16 -5.10 -7.06
CA GLU A 276 -23.54 -6.19 -6.28
C GLU A 276 -22.58 -5.71 -5.19
N ASP A 277 -21.92 -4.58 -5.38
CA ASP A 277 -20.98 -4.04 -4.40
C ASP A 277 -21.66 -3.57 -3.11
N LEU A 278 -20.84 -3.20 -2.12
CA LEU A 278 -21.27 -2.56 -0.89
C LEU A 278 -22.19 -1.36 -1.18
N GLN A 279 -23.42 -1.43 -0.66
CA GLN A 279 -24.43 -0.40 -0.86
C GLN A 279 -24.35 0.70 0.19
N TRP A 280 -24.75 1.92 -0.17
CA TRP A 280 -24.70 3.09 0.71
C TRP A 280 -25.45 2.89 2.06
N ALA A 281 -26.60 2.21 1.98
CA ALA A 281 -27.45 1.93 3.14
C ALA A 281 -26.77 1.01 4.18
N ASP A 282 -25.84 0.17 3.73
CA ASP A 282 -25.07 -0.73 4.60
C ASP A 282 -23.72 -0.11 5.00
N ALA A 283 -23.06 0.56 4.05
CA ALA A 283 -21.76 1.19 4.24
C ALA A 283 -21.77 2.21 5.38
N VAL A 284 -22.64 3.23 5.33
CA VAL A 284 -22.59 4.34 6.29
C VAL A 284 -22.83 3.87 7.74
N PRO A 285 -23.85 3.03 8.03
CA PRO A 285 -24.03 2.48 9.37
C PRO A 285 -22.85 1.62 9.83
N MET A 286 -22.29 0.77 8.96
CA MET A 286 -21.12 -0.05 9.26
C MET A 286 -19.90 0.81 9.63
N LEU A 287 -19.56 1.79 8.80
CA LEU A 287 -18.44 2.70 9.04
C LEU A 287 -18.59 3.44 10.37
N ARG A 288 -19.81 3.88 10.74
CA ARG A 288 -20.07 4.52 12.04
C ARG A 288 -19.83 3.58 13.23
N ARG A 289 -20.21 2.31 13.11
CA ARG A 289 -19.95 1.29 14.16
C ARG A 289 -18.46 1.04 14.30
N LEU A 290 -17.73 0.93 13.20
CA LEU A 290 -16.28 0.71 13.20
C LEU A 290 -15.50 1.92 13.73
N ILE A 291 -15.92 3.14 13.42
CA ILE A 291 -15.37 4.37 14.03
C ILE A 291 -15.52 4.32 15.56
N ALA A 292 -16.72 4.00 16.05
CA ALA A 292 -16.97 3.89 17.49
C ALA A 292 -16.13 2.78 18.13
N LEU A 293 -16.00 1.62 17.47
CA LEU A 293 -15.19 0.50 17.96
C LEU A 293 -13.70 0.88 18.05
N CYS A 294 -13.15 1.57 17.05
CA CYS A 294 -11.77 2.08 17.12
C CYS A 294 -11.60 3.06 18.29
N GLN A 295 -12.55 3.99 18.48
CA GLN A 295 -12.51 4.95 19.61
C GLN A 295 -12.52 4.23 20.97
N GLU A 296 -13.34 3.19 21.14
CA GLU A 296 -13.37 2.37 22.37
C GLU A 296 -12.04 1.66 22.64
N ARG A 297 -11.27 1.36 21.59
CA ARG A 297 -9.97 0.68 21.66
C ARG A 297 -8.76 1.62 21.67
N GLY A 298 -8.98 2.94 21.58
CA GLY A 298 -7.88 3.91 21.45
C GLY A 298 -7.16 3.82 20.10
N LEU A 299 -7.85 3.38 19.06
CA LEU A 299 -7.36 3.26 17.70
C LEU A 299 -8.08 4.26 16.80
N GLU A 300 -7.55 4.49 15.60
CA GLU A 300 -8.20 5.28 14.57
C GLU A 300 -8.76 4.40 13.45
N PHE A 301 -9.82 4.91 12.82
CA PHE A 301 -10.47 4.29 11.68
C PHE A 301 -10.47 5.27 10.51
N GLY A 302 -10.32 4.76 9.30
CA GLY A 302 -10.47 5.56 8.08
C GLY A 302 -11.01 4.79 6.89
N VAL A 303 -11.17 5.50 5.78
CA VAL A 303 -11.59 4.91 4.50
C VAL A 303 -10.63 5.31 3.39
N LYS A 304 -10.50 4.45 2.39
CA LYS A 304 -9.80 4.74 1.14
C LYS A 304 -10.77 4.63 -0.02
N LEU A 305 -10.88 5.68 -0.81
CA LEU A 305 -11.98 5.85 -1.78
C LEU A 305 -11.57 5.55 -3.23
N THR A 306 -10.36 5.04 -3.42
CA THR A 306 -9.73 4.74 -4.70
C THR A 306 -9.36 3.25 -4.76
N ASN A 307 -10.35 2.35 -4.62
CA ASN A 307 -10.11 0.92 -4.73
C ASN A 307 -10.16 0.47 -6.20
N THR A 308 -11.28 -0.10 -6.64
CA THR A 308 -11.47 -0.56 -8.02
C THR A 308 -12.73 0.05 -8.60
N PHE A 309 -12.65 0.46 -9.87
CA PHE A 309 -13.80 0.85 -10.68
C PHE A 309 -13.78 0.00 -11.96
N PRO A 310 -14.65 -1.01 -12.07
CA PRO A 310 -14.65 -1.95 -13.18
C PRO A 310 -15.23 -1.30 -14.44
N VAL A 311 -14.58 -1.58 -15.57
CA VAL A 311 -14.97 -1.13 -16.91
C VAL A 311 -14.71 -2.26 -17.90
N ASP A 312 -15.43 -2.25 -19.01
CA ASP A 312 -15.25 -3.23 -20.10
C ASP A 312 -13.95 -2.95 -20.87
N VAL A 313 -13.35 -4.00 -21.41
CA VAL A 313 -12.23 -3.86 -22.37
C VAL A 313 -12.79 -3.54 -23.77
N ALA A 314 -13.17 -2.27 -23.98
CA ALA A 314 -13.83 -1.82 -25.20
C ALA A 314 -12.87 -1.62 -26.39
N ALA A 315 -11.59 -1.29 -26.14
CA ALA A 315 -10.60 -1.02 -27.19
C ALA A 315 -9.52 -2.12 -27.31
N GLY A 316 -9.66 -3.24 -26.60
CA GLY A 316 -8.67 -4.32 -26.60
C GLY A 316 -7.39 -3.96 -25.84
N GLU A 317 -7.52 -3.12 -24.80
CA GLU A 317 -6.43 -2.59 -23.98
C GLU A 317 -5.66 -3.69 -23.25
N LEU A 318 -6.38 -4.69 -22.74
CA LEU A 318 -5.85 -5.78 -21.94
C LEU A 318 -6.48 -7.12 -22.39
N PRO A 319 -5.78 -8.26 -22.17
CA PRO A 319 -6.28 -9.60 -22.49
C PRO A 319 -7.29 -10.11 -21.44
N SER A 320 -8.35 -9.35 -21.18
CA SER A 320 -9.44 -9.66 -20.24
C SER A 320 -10.80 -9.20 -20.80
N GLU A 321 -11.90 -9.61 -20.18
CA GLU A 321 -13.25 -9.10 -20.49
C GLU A 321 -13.51 -7.76 -19.79
N GLU A 322 -13.05 -7.65 -18.54
CA GLU A 322 -13.12 -6.45 -17.71
C GLU A 322 -11.73 -6.00 -17.27
N MET A 323 -11.61 -4.71 -16.93
CA MET A 323 -10.42 -4.10 -16.36
C MET A 323 -10.81 -3.06 -15.29
N TYR A 324 -9.86 -2.69 -14.45
CA TYR A 324 -10.06 -1.71 -13.38
C TYR A 324 -9.42 -0.39 -13.75
N MET A 325 -10.23 0.66 -13.78
CA MET A 325 -9.83 2.02 -14.15
C MET A 325 -9.19 2.76 -12.99
N SER A 326 -8.13 3.51 -13.28
CA SER A 326 -7.43 4.43 -12.40
C SER A 326 -6.95 5.67 -13.17
N GLY A 327 -6.35 6.63 -12.48
CA GLY A 327 -5.84 7.87 -13.06
C GLY A 327 -6.89 8.98 -13.16
N ARG A 328 -6.82 9.77 -14.23
CA ARG A 328 -7.57 11.04 -14.37
C ARG A 328 -9.09 10.83 -14.35
N SER A 329 -9.57 9.74 -14.94
CA SER A 329 -10.99 9.39 -15.03
C SER A 329 -11.59 8.96 -13.68
N LEU A 330 -10.80 8.29 -12.82
CA LEU A 330 -11.24 7.85 -11.48
C LEU A 330 -11.26 9.00 -10.45
N TYR A 331 -10.36 9.97 -10.59
CA TYR A 331 -10.21 11.10 -9.68
C TYR A 331 -11.52 11.85 -9.35
N PRO A 332 -12.34 12.31 -10.32
CA PRO A 332 -13.57 13.05 -10.03
C PRO A 332 -14.61 12.22 -9.27
N LEU A 333 -14.66 10.90 -9.49
CA LEU A 333 -15.55 10.00 -8.75
C LEU A 333 -15.07 9.86 -7.30
N SER A 334 -13.77 9.65 -7.10
CA SER A 334 -13.17 9.50 -5.77
C SER A 334 -13.40 10.75 -4.90
N LEU A 335 -13.22 11.95 -5.47
CA LEU A 335 -13.52 13.20 -4.78
C LEU A 335 -15.01 13.40 -4.50
N SER A 336 -15.88 12.99 -5.44
CA SER A 336 -17.33 13.08 -5.25
C SER A 336 -17.78 12.19 -4.09
N LEU A 337 -17.21 10.98 -3.99
CA LEU A 337 -17.49 10.06 -2.90
C LEU A 337 -16.98 10.63 -1.57
N ALA A 338 -15.78 11.22 -1.56
CA ALA A 338 -15.21 11.88 -0.39
C ALA A 338 -16.09 13.02 0.12
N GLY A 339 -16.69 13.81 -0.77
CA GLY A 339 -17.60 14.90 -0.39
C GLY A 339 -18.98 14.44 0.10
N LYS A 340 -19.34 13.18 -0.14
CA LYS A 340 -20.65 12.61 0.22
C LYS A 340 -20.63 11.86 1.57
N LEU A 341 -19.49 11.27 1.94
CA LEU A 341 -19.28 10.51 3.18
C LEU A 341 -19.10 11.42 4.40
#